data_AF-A0A3D5R6M3-F1
#
_entry.id   AF-A0A3D5R6M3-F1
#
_cell.length_a   1.000
_cell.length_b   1.000
_cell.length_c   1.000
_cell.angle_alpha   90.00
_cell.angle_beta   90.00
_cell.angle_gamma   90.00
#
_symmetry.space_group_name_H-M   'P 1'
#
loop_
_entity.id
_entity.type
_entity.pdbx_description
1 polymer ?
#
loop_
_entity_poly.entity_id
_entity_poly.type
_entity_poly.pdbx_seq_one_letter_code
_entity_poly.pdbx_strand_id
1 'polypeptide(L)'
;IGTLIMGRRWQCSTICLFNGFAAEVFDPVIPLVGKKKKLGNGTLKIFYFFKWIFFAVAVFFTLYWVLHIVGIYLPGDPKTWGMIENYKYLSGELLMAMFFWVAFIGRGYCYYCPLGTVVGFISKISKQQINTDNTKCISCGRCDDICPMSIKIKEKAELGKPVVDMNCVGCGRCVDNCPTGTLSYSTKFLNIKKKD
;
A
#
# COMPACT_ATOMS: atom_id res chain seq x y z
N ILE A 1 9.83 13.70 2.73
CA ILE A 1 10.95 13.82 1.77
C ILE A 1 11.28 12.47 1.13
N GLY A 2 11.55 11.41 1.90
CA GLY A 2 11.88 10.09 1.33
C GLY A 2 10.87 9.53 0.32
N THR A 3 9.56 9.65 0.57
CA THR A 3 8.51 9.21 -0.36
C THR A 3 8.46 10.00 -1.67
N LEU A 4 8.80 11.29 -1.63
CA LEU A 4 8.85 12.12 -2.84
C LEU A 4 10.01 11.69 -3.74
N ILE A 5 11.14 11.28 -3.14
CA ILE A 5 12.38 10.93 -3.85
C ILE A 5 12.38 9.47 -4.29
N MET A 6 12.10 8.53 -3.37
CA MET A 6 12.16 7.07 -3.61
C MET A 6 10.79 6.45 -3.95
N GLY A 7 9.74 7.26 -3.98
CA GLY A 7 8.36 6.77 -4.09
C GLY A 7 7.89 6.06 -2.82
N ARG A 8 6.80 5.31 -2.96
CA ARG A 8 6.13 4.54 -1.92
C ARG A 8 6.93 3.36 -1.41
N ARG A 9 7.95 2.91 -2.14
CA ARG A 9 8.84 1.81 -1.72
C ARG A 9 9.39 2.08 -0.31
N TRP A 10 9.84 3.31 -0.06
CA TRP A 10 10.48 3.69 1.20
C TRP A 10 9.51 3.67 2.40
N GLN A 11 8.28 4.15 2.23
CA GLN A 11 7.30 4.12 3.33
C GLN A 11 6.61 2.78 3.48
N CYS A 12 6.08 2.23 2.38
CA CYS A 12 5.21 1.05 2.42
C CYS A 12 5.98 -0.27 2.47
N SER A 13 7.27 -0.31 2.10
CA SER A 13 8.07 -1.54 2.12
C SER A 13 9.15 -1.54 3.17
N THR A 14 9.80 -0.41 3.47
CA THR A 14 10.94 -0.39 4.41
C THR A 14 10.59 0.18 5.79
N ILE A 15 9.72 1.19 5.90
CA ILE A 15 9.42 1.85 7.19
C ILE A 15 8.18 1.28 7.88
N CYS A 16 7.20 0.79 7.12
CA CYS A 16 5.95 0.27 7.68
C CYS A 16 6.20 -1.04 8.46
N LEU A 17 6.60 -0.91 9.72
CA LEU A 17 7.00 -1.99 10.64
C LEU A 17 5.91 -3.06 10.82
N PHE A 18 4.65 -2.64 10.93
CA PHE A 18 3.57 -3.55 11.33
C PHE A 18 3.07 -4.47 10.21
N ASN A 19 3.08 -4.03 8.95
CA ASN A 19 2.48 -4.79 7.84
C ASN A 19 3.38 -4.89 6.60
N GLY A 20 4.09 -3.81 6.23
CA GLY A 20 4.97 -3.83 5.06
C GLY A 20 6.25 -4.64 5.29
N PHE A 21 6.92 -4.37 6.39
CA PHE A 21 8.12 -5.07 6.84
C PHE A 21 7.81 -6.51 7.24
N ALA A 22 6.75 -6.72 8.04
CA ALA A 22 6.30 -8.06 8.42
C ALA A 22 6.00 -8.92 7.17
N ALA A 23 5.27 -8.40 6.17
CA ALA A 23 5.00 -9.13 4.93
C ALA A 23 6.25 -9.40 4.07
N GLU A 24 7.36 -8.68 4.28
CA GLU A 24 8.64 -8.95 3.63
C GLU A 24 9.43 -10.02 4.38
N VAL A 25 9.48 -9.93 5.71
CA VAL A 25 10.17 -10.89 6.59
C VAL A 25 9.52 -12.27 6.56
N PHE A 26 8.19 -12.33 6.56
CA PHE A 26 7.44 -13.59 6.54
C PHE A 26 7.22 -14.14 5.12
N ASP A 27 7.59 -13.38 4.07
CA ASP A 27 7.41 -13.85 2.69
C ASP A 27 8.03 -15.21 2.38
N PRO A 28 9.26 -15.52 2.86
CA PRO A 28 9.89 -16.82 2.67
C PRO A 28 9.22 -17.94 3.46
N VAL A 29 8.56 -17.63 4.57
CA VAL A 29 7.94 -18.62 5.48
C VAL A 29 6.52 -18.98 5.05
N ILE A 30 5.79 -18.04 4.46
CA ILE A 30 4.40 -18.22 3.98
C ILE A 30 4.21 -19.44 3.07
N PRO A 31 5.08 -19.78 2.08
CA PRO A 31 4.88 -20.96 1.24
C PRO A 31 4.90 -22.30 2.00
N LEU A 32 5.44 -22.36 3.22
CA LEU A 32 5.38 -23.55 4.08
C LEU A 32 4.01 -23.74 4.76
N VAL A 33 3.25 -22.65 4.91
CA VAL A 33 1.95 -22.63 5.60
C VAL A 33 0.78 -22.75 4.60
N GLY A 34 1.01 -22.42 3.32
CA GLY A 34 0.05 -22.62 2.23
C GLY A 34 0.21 -21.65 1.07
N LYS A 35 -0.69 -21.73 0.10
CA LYS A 35 -0.72 -20.78 -1.03
C LYS A 35 -1.29 -19.43 -0.59
N LYS A 36 -0.64 -18.33 -1.00
CA LYS A 36 -1.17 -16.96 -0.84
C LYS A 36 -2.52 -16.84 -1.54
N LYS A 37 -3.57 -16.48 -0.79
CA LYS A 37 -4.88 -16.20 -1.38
C LYS A 37 -4.92 -14.76 -1.90
N LYS A 38 -5.16 -14.58 -3.21
CA LYS A 38 -5.49 -13.26 -3.77
C LYS A 38 -6.87 -12.84 -3.24
N LEU A 39 -7.06 -11.57 -2.86
CA LEU A 39 -8.37 -11.08 -2.41
C LEU A 39 -9.34 -11.05 -3.60
N GLY A 40 -10.56 -11.55 -3.38
CA GLY A 40 -11.63 -11.44 -4.36
C GLY A 40 -12.17 -10.01 -4.46
N ASN A 41 -12.77 -9.67 -5.61
CA ASN A 41 -13.32 -8.34 -5.88
C ASN A 41 -14.39 -7.90 -4.85
N GLY A 42 -15.17 -8.84 -4.30
CA GLY A 42 -16.17 -8.55 -3.26
C GLY A 42 -15.52 -8.11 -1.93
N THR A 43 -14.53 -8.86 -1.45
CA THR A 43 -13.77 -8.52 -0.24
C THR A 43 -12.99 -7.21 -0.41
N LEU A 44 -12.46 -6.94 -1.61
CA LEU A 44 -11.81 -5.66 -1.91
C LEU A 44 -12.75 -4.47 -1.76
N LYS A 45 -13.98 -4.55 -2.28
CA LYS A 45 -14.98 -3.48 -2.12
C LYS A 45 -15.28 -3.20 -0.65
N ILE A 46 -15.40 -4.24 0.16
CA ILE A 46 -15.61 -4.13 1.61
C ILE A 46 -14.42 -3.40 2.26
N PHE A 47 -13.18 -3.78 1.96
CA PHE A 47 -12.01 -3.09 2.49
C PHE A 47 -11.93 -1.63 2.06
N TYR A 48 -12.28 -1.32 0.81
CA TYR A 48 -12.35 0.07 0.34
C TYR A 48 -13.42 0.89 1.07
N PHE A 49 -14.59 0.30 1.33
CA PHE A 49 -15.65 0.95 2.09
C PHE A 49 -15.19 1.29 3.52
N PHE A 50 -14.66 0.30 4.23
CA PHE A 50 -14.13 0.51 5.58
C PHE A 50 -12.98 1.52 5.60
N LYS A 51 -12.10 1.52 4.57
CA LYS A 51 -11.02 2.51 4.44
C LYS A 51 -11.56 3.93 4.41
N TRP A 52 -12.59 4.19 3.63
CA TRP A 52 -13.19 5.52 3.51
C TRP A 52 -13.89 5.95 4.80
N ILE A 53 -14.56 5.03 5.50
CA ILE A 53 -15.12 5.30 6.84
C ILE A 53 -14.01 5.72 7.80
N PHE A 54 -12.94 4.93 7.91
CA PHE A 54 -11.86 5.23 8.84
C PHE A 54 -11.16 6.55 8.50
N PHE A 55 -10.96 6.84 7.21
CA PHE A 55 -10.41 8.11 6.74
C PHE A 55 -11.32 9.30 7.09
N ALA A 56 -12.64 9.18 6.87
CA ALA A 56 -13.59 10.24 7.21
C ALA A 56 -13.63 10.52 8.73
N VAL A 57 -13.64 9.46 9.55
CA VAL A 57 -13.59 9.58 11.01
C VAL A 57 -12.28 10.25 11.44
N ALA A 58 -11.14 9.85 10.87
CA ALA A 58 -9.85 10.49 11.18
C ALA A 58 -9.87 11.98 10.84
N VAL A 59 -10.36 12.36 9.66
CA VAL A 59 -10.47 13.78 9.24
C VAL A 59 -11.40 14.55 10.18
N PHE A 60 -12.55 13.98 10.54
CA PHE A 60 -13.49 14.60 11.49
C PHE A 60 -12.83 14.94 12.83
N PHE A 61 -12.15 13.98 13.46
CA PHE A 61 -11.46 14.20 14.73
C PHE A 61 -10.34 15.24 14.59
N THR A 62 -9.55 15.20 13.50
CA THR A 62 -8.50 16.22 13.29
C THR A 62 -9.09 17.62 13.15
N LEU A 63 -10.21 17.78 12.45
CA LEU A 63 -10.88 19.08 12.31
C LEU A 63 -11.48 19.54 13.63
N TYR A 64 -12.08 18.63 14.41
CA TYR A 64 -12.61 18.93 15.74
C TYR A 64 -11.53 19.52 16.65
N TRP A 65 -10.36 18.89 16.74
CA TRP A 65 -9.25 19.39 17.57
C TRP A 65 -8.68 20.71 17.06
N VAL A 66 -8.56 20.89 15.74
CA VAL A 66 -8.12 22.17 15.15
C VAL A 66 -9.09 23.29 15.51
N LEU A 67 -10.41 23.06 15.39
CA LEU A 67 -11.43 24.05 15.76
C LEU A 67 -11.39 24.39 17.24
N HIS A 68 -11.21 23.38 18.10
CA HIS A 68 -11.05 23.56 19.54
C HIS A 68 -9.82 24.40 19.88
N ILE A 69 -8.69 24.22 19.17
CA ILE A 69 -7.47 25.04 19.36
C ILE A 69 -7.67 26.49 18.91
N VAL A 70 -8.49 26.71 17.87
CA VAL A 70 -8.82 28.05 17.33
C VAL A 70 -9.89 28.77 18.18
N GLY A 71 -10.40 28.13 19.24
CA GLY A 71 -11.37 28.72 20.17
C GLY A 71 -12.84 28.60 19.71
N ILE A 72 -13.11 27.77 18.69
CA ILE A 72 -14.46 27.43 18.25
C ILE A 72 -14.86 26.11 18.91
N TYR A 73 -15.68 26.20 19.95
CA TYR A 73 -16.16 25.03 20.68
C TYR A 73 -17.40 24.45 19.99
N LEU A 74 -17.28 23.23 19.47
CA LEU A 74 -18.42 22.43 19.01
C LEU A 74 -19.20 21.89 20.22
N PRO A 75 -20.51 21.63 20.10
CA PRO A 75 -21.31 21.10 21.20
C PRO A 75 -20.82 19.70 21.62
N GLY A 76 -20.42 19.55 22.88
CA GLY A 76 -20.04 18.28 23.52
C GLY A 76 -18.82 18.41 24.43
N ASP A 77 -18.79 17.63 25.52
CA ASP A 77 -17.71 17.65 26.50
C ASP A 77 -16.36 17.23 25.88
N PRO A 78 -15.29 18.03 25.97
CA PRO A 78 -13.98 17.68 25.39
C PRO A 78 -13.42 16.34 25.90
N LYS A 79 -13.76 15.97 27.15
CA LYS A 79 -13.35 14.71 27.76
C LYS A 79 -13.98 13.49 27.08
N THR A 80 -15.23 13.55 26.65
CA THR A 80 -15.90 12.41 26.00
C THR A 80 -15.34 12.19 24.60
N TRP A 81 -15.10 13.26 23.85
CA TRP A 81 -14.44 13.21 22.55
C TRP A 81 -13.03 12.60 22.62
N GLY A 82 -12.24 12.99 23.63
CA GLY A 82 -10.91 12.39 23.87
C GLY A 82 -10.96 10.90 24.22
N MET A 83 -11.97 10.45 24.97
CA MET A 83 -12.14 9.01 25.26
C MET A 83 -12.52 8.21 24.02
N ILE A 84 -13.45 8.72 23.20
CA ILE A 84 -13.86 8.08 21.94
C ILE A 84 -12.66 7.97 20.98
N GLU A 85 -11.86 9.02 20.90
CA GLU A 85 -10.66 9.01 20.06
C GLU A 85 -9.62 7.99 20.53
N ASN A 86 -9.34 7.93 21.84
CA ASN A 86 -8.43 6.93 22.39
C ASN A 86 -8.91 5.50 22.11
N TYR A 87 -10.21 5.24 22.26
CA TYR A 87 -10.78 3.94 21.93
C TYR A 87 -10.67 3.61 20.43
N LYS A 88 -10.86 4.60 19.55
CA LYS A 88 -10.64 4.46 18.09
C LYS A 88 -9.18 4.11 17.79
N TYR A 89 -8.21 4.78 18.41
CA TYR A 89 -6.79 4.46 18.22
C TYR A 89 -6.43 3.09 18.77
N LEU A 90 -6.87 2.77 19.98
CA LEU A 90 -6.61 1.48 20.61
C LEU A 90 -7.20 0.32 19.80
N SER A 91 -8.45 0.43 19.35
CA SER A 91 -9.08 -0.57 18.49
C SER A 91 -8.40 -0.69 17.12
N GLY A 92 -7.99 0.44 16.52
CA GLY A 92 -7.23 0.47 15.28
C GLY A 92 -5.84 -0.16 15.42
N GLU A 93 -5.15 0.12 16.52
CA GLU A 93 -3.86 -0.48 16.88
C GLU A 93 -3.99 -1.97 17.18
N LEU A 94 -5.03 -2.39 17.90
CA LEU A 94 -5.30 -3.80 18.19
C LEU A 94 -5.58 -4.58 16.90
N LEU A 95 -6.40 -4.03 16.00
CA LEU A 95 -6.63 -4.60 14.66
C LEU A 95 -5.36 -4.62 13.81
N MET A 96 -4.49 -3.62 13.94
CA MET A 96 -3.17 -3.59 13.30
C MET A 96 -2.18 -4.58 13.94
N ALA A 97 -2.31 -4.87 15.23
CA ALA A 97 -1.48 -5.78 16.00
C ALA A 97 -1.90 -7.26 15.85
N MET A 98 -3.03 -7.55 15.20
CA MET A 98 -3.43 -8.91 14.81
C MET A 98 -2.55 -9.45 13.67
N PHE A 99 -1.25 -9.54 13.94
CA PHE A 99 -0.15 -10.14 13.20
C PHE A 99 -0.53 -11.40 12.40
N PHE A 100 -1.52 -12.14 12.90
CA PHE A 100 -2.15 -13.29 12.25
C PHE A 100 -2.68 -13.01 10.83
N TRP A 101 -3.16 -11.79 10.52
CA TRP A 101 -3.68 -11.52 9.18
C TRP A 101 -2.60 -11.43 8.09
N VAL A 102 -1.37 -11.07 8.47
CA VAL A 102 -0.21 -10.96 7.55
C VAL A 102 0.19 -12.35 7.03
N ALA A 103 0.11 -13.38 7.88
CA ALA A 103 0.47 -14.74 7.52
C ALA A 103 -0.43 -15.34 6.42
N PHE A 104 -1.71 -14.97 6.39
CA PHE A 104 -2.68 -15.53 5.44
C PHE A 104 -2.95 -14.64 4.22
N ILE A 105 -2.85 -13.32 4.37
CA ILE A 105 -3.27 -12.34 3.35
C ILE A 105 -2.08 -11.50 2.83
N GLY A 106 -0.88 -11.65 3.41
CA GLY A 106 0.31 -10.90 2.99
C GLY A 106 0.10 -9.40 3.15
N ARG A 107 0.09 -8.64 2.04
CA ARG A 107 -0.11 -7.18 2.05
C ARG A 107 -1.59 -6.75 2.02
N GLY A 108 -2.52 -7.59 2.46
CA GLY A 108 -3.96 -7.29 2.50
C GLY A 108 -4.31 -5.97 3.21
N TYR A 109 -3.61 -5.65 4.29
CA TYR A 109 -3.78 -4.40 5.02
C TYR A 109 -3.62 -3.15 4.13
N CYS A 110 -2.77 -3.20 3.10
CA CYS A 110 -2.55 -2.07 2.20
C CYS A 110 -3.81 -1.63 1.44
N TYR A 111 -4.81 -2.49 1.29
CA TYR A 111 -6.11 -2.13 0.70
C TYR A 111 -7.00 -1.32 1.65
N TYR A 112 -6.89 -1.56 2.96
CA TYR A 112 -7.66 -0.89 4.00
C TYR A 112 -6.92 0.34 4.57
N CYS A 113 -5.59 0.40 4.44
CA CYS A 113 -4.77 1.44 5.04
C CYS A 113 -5.16 2.86 4.55
N PRO A 114 -5.66 3.76 5.43
CA PRO A 114 -6.04 5.12 5.05
C PRO A 114 -4.83 5.95 4.60
N LEU A 115 -3.67 5.77 5.25
CA LEU A 115 -2.40 6.40 4.84
C LEU A 115 -1.97 5.94 3.44
N GLY A 116 -2.37 4.74 3.01
CA GLY A 116 -2.12 4.25 1.67
C GLY A 116 -2.72 5.15 0.58
N THR A 117 -3.87 5.78 0.84
CA THR A 117 -4.50 6.72 -0.09
C THR A 117 -3.70 8.01 -0.19
N VAL A 118 -3.34 8.62 0.96
CA VAL A 118 -2.56 9.87 1.02
C VAL A 118 -1.21 9.69 0.33
N VAL A 119 -0.50 8.62 0.66
CA VAL A 119 0.81 8.28 0.07
C VAL A 119 0.66 7.88 -1.40
N GLY A 120 -0.46 7.29 -1.81
CA GLY A 120 -0.81 7.05 -3.20
C GLY A 120 -0.91 8.34 -4.02
N PHE A 121 -1.55 9.38 -3.50
CA PHE A 121 -1.59 10.70 -4.14
C PHE A 121 -0.20 11.33 -4.25
N ILE A 122 0.60 11.28 -3.19
CA ILE A 122 1.99 11.77 -3.21
C ILE A 122 2.81 11.04 -4.28
N SER A 123 2.59 9.73 -4.45
CA SER A 123 3.30 8.94 -5.47
C SER A 123 2.94 9.29 -6.91
N LYS A 124 1.72 9.79 -7.13
CA LYS A 124 1.30 10.32 -8.43
C LYS A 124 2.06 11.60 -8.75
N ILE A 125 2.29 12.45 -7.74
CA ILE A 125 3.13 13.66 -7.85
C ILE A 125 4.60 13.28 -8.13
N SER A 126 5.11 12.24 -7.46
CA SER A 126 6.48 11.75 -7.69
C SER A 126 6.64 10.96 -9.00
N LYS A 127 5.59 10.84 -9.83
CA LYS A 127 5.56 10.03 -11.06
C LYS A 127 6.14 8.62 -10.86
N GLN A 128 5.77 7.96 -9.75
CA GLN A 128 6.18 6.58 -9.53
C GLN A 128 5.51 5.66 -10.56
N GLN A 129 6.31 4.89 -11.29
CA GLN A 129 5.83 3.91 -12.26
C GLN A 129 6.81 2.74 -12.43
N ILE A 130 6.31 1.63 -12.94
CA ILE A 130 7.16 0.54 -13.43
C ILE A 130 7.23 0.69 -14.95
N ASN A 131 8.42 1.00 -15.46
CA ASN A 131 8.68 1.05 -16.89
C ASN A 131 8.78 -0.37 -17.44
N THR A 132 8.30 -0.54 -18.67
CA THR A 132 8.24 -1.82 -19.35
C THR A 132 8.91 -1.69 -20.72
N ASP A 133 9.65 -2.73 -21.09
CA ASP A 133 10.25 -2.85 -22.43
C ASP A 133 9.66 -4.08 -23.15
N ASN A 134 8.76 -3.82 -24.10
CA ASN A 134 8.03 -4.87 -24.79
C ASN A 134 8.97 -5.84 -25.55
N THR A 135 10.14 -5.38 -25.98
CA THR A 135 11.06 -6.18 -26.79
C THR A 135 11.56 -7.46 -26.11
N LYS A 136 11.62 -7.45 -24.77
CA LYS A 136 12.12 -8.56 -23.95
C LYS A 136 10.99 -9.33 -23.24
N CYS A 137 9.73 -8.92 -23.41
CA CYS A 137 8.61 -9.53 -22.71
C CYS A 137 8.26 -10.90 -23.31
N ILE A 138 8.22 -11.94 -22.48
CA ILE A 138 7.84 -13.32 -22.90
C ILE A 138 6.45 -13.73 -22.41
N SER A 139 5.63 -12.79 -21.95
CA SER A 139 4.24 -13.04 -21.53
C SER A 139 4.03 -14.12 -20.45
N CYS A 140 5.06 -14.43 -19.65
CA CYS A 140 5.04 -15.53 -18.67
C CYS A 140 4.09 -15.33 -17.46
N GLY A 141 3.63 -14.11 -17.19
CA GLY A 141 2.67 -13.82 -16.10
C GLY A 141 3.23 -13.78 -14.68
N ARG A 142 4.52 -14.13 -14.47
CA ARG A 142 5.13 -14.15 -13.13
C ARG A 142 5.04 -12.82 -12.36
N CYS A 143 5.04 -11.70 -13.08
CA CYS A 143 4.87 -10.36 -12.49
C CYS A 143 3.50 -10.16 -11.82
N ASP A 144 2.42 -10.73 -12.38
CA ASP A 144 1.05 -10.64 -11.84
C ASP A 144 0.86 -11.59 -10.64
N ASP A 145 1.57 -12.72 -10.65
CA ASP A 145 1.49 -13.71 -9.57
C ASP A 145 2.25 -13.30 -8.33
N ILE A 146 3.42 -12.67 -8.49
CA ILE A 146 4.20 -12.19 -7.35
C ILE A 146 3.67 -10.86 -6.81
N CYS A 147 2.80 -10.15 -7.54
CA CYS A 147 2.29 -8.85 -7.12
C CYS A 147 1.28 -9.00 -5.96
N PRO A 148 1.63 -8.54 -4.75
CA PRO A 148 0.75 -8.70 -3.58
C PRO A 148 -0.50 -7.80 -3.66
N MET A 149 -0.47 -6.79 -4.54
CA MET A 149 -1.58 -5.85 -4.77
C MET A 149 -2.45 -6.27 -5.97
N SER A 150 -2.23 -7.46 -6.54
CA SER A 150 -3.03 -8.02 -7.64
C SER A 150 -3.18 -7.07 -8.84
N ILE A 151 -2.11 -6.32 -9.15
CA ILE A 151 -2.06 -5.39 -10.29
C ILE A 151 -1.76 -6.19 -11.55
N LYS A 152 -2.48 -5.92 -12.64
CA LYS A 152 -2.24 -6.52 -13.97
C LYS A 152 -1.03 -5.86 -14.65
N ILE A 153 0.17 -6.35 -14.32
CA ILE A 153 1.45 -5.86 -14.83
C ILE A 153 1.74 -6.47 -16.20
N LYS A 154 1.42 -7.75 -16.42
CA LYS A 154 1.62 -8.47 -17.69
C LYS A 154 0.98 -7.73 -18.86
N GLU A 155 -0.29 -7.40 -18.73
CA GLU A 155 -1.07 -6.68 -19.77
C GLU A 155 -0.38 -5.36 -20.15
N LYS A 156 0.14 -4.61 -19.17
CA LYS A 156 0.86 -3.35 -19.43
C LYS A 156 2.21 -3.58 -20.09
N ALA A 157 2.93 -4.64 -19.70
CA ALA A 157 4.22 -4.99 -20.26
C ALA A 157 4.12 -5.43 -21.73
N GLU A 158 3.10 -6.22 -22.08
CA GLU A 158 2.82 -6.64 -23.46
C GLU A 158 2.44 -5.45 -24.36
N LEU A 159 1.83 -4.43 -23.78
CA LEU A 159 1.50 -3.20 -24.49
C LEU A 159 2.65 -2.18 -24.53
N GLY A 160 3.79 -2.46 -23.89
CA GLY A 160 4.89 -1.50 -23.73
C GLY A 160 4.50 -0.23 -22.97
N LYS A 161 3.46 -0.31 -22.12
CA LYS A 161 2.96 0.82 -21.34
C LYS A 161 3.51 0.77 -19.92
N PRO A 162 3.84 1.92 -19.31
CA PRO A 162 4.24 1.96 -17.91
C PRO A 162 3.07 1.54 -17.00
N VAL A 163 3.39 0.85 -15.92
CA VAL A 163 2.41 0.51 -14.88
C VAL A 163 2.31 1.69 -13.93
N VAL A 164 1.16 2.37 -13.97
CA VAL A 164 0.78 3.44 -13.05
C VAL A 164 -0.50 3.02 -12.34
N ASP A 165 -0.40 2.68 -11.06
CA ASP A 165 -1.54 2.21 -10.27
C ASP A 165 -1.48 2.80 -8.84
N MET A 166 -2.61 3.32 -8.34
CA MET A 166 -2.70 3.92 -7.00
C MET A 166 -2.60 2.89 -5.87
N ASN A 167 -2.74 1.60 -6.16
CA ASN A 167 -2.53 0.52 -5.21
C ASN A 167 -1.08 0.03 -5.23
N CYS A 168 -0.25 0.46 -6.19
CA CYS A 168 1.15 0.08 -6.23
C CYS A 168 1.91 0.64 -5.03
N VAL A 169 2.27 -0.25 -4.09
CA VAL A 169 3.07 0.07 -2.90
C VAL A 169 4.57 0.23 -3.20
N GLY A 170 5.00 0.00 -4.45
CA GLY A 170 6.39 0.15 -4.86
C GLY A 170 7.35 -0.91 -4.31
N CYS A 171 6.87 -2.11 -3.93
CA CYS A 171 7.71 -3.15 -3.33
C CYS A 171 8.83 -3.68 -4.24
N GLY A 172 8.70 -3.57 -5.56
CA GLY A 172 9.74 -3.98 -6.52
C GLY A 172 9.76 -5.47 -6.91
N ARG A 173 8.99 -6.34 -6.24
CA ARG A 173 9.04 -7.80 -6.46
C ARG A 173 8.83 -8.24 -7.91
N CYS A 174 8.01 -7.51 -8.67
CA CYS A 174 7.79 -7.77 -10.09
C CYS A 174 9.07 -7.55 -10.93
N VAL A 175 9.85 -6.51 -10.61
CA VAL A 175 11.16 -6.24 -11.23
C VAL A 175 12.16 -7.32 -10.84
N ASP A 176 12.20 -7.65 -9.55
CA ASP A 176 13.18 -8.61 -9.01
C ASP A 176 12.97 -10.03 -9.56
N ASN A 177 11.72 -10.44 -9.80
CA ASN A 177 11.37 -11.78 -10.30
C ASN A 177 11.16 -11.85 -11.82
N CYS A 178 11.41 -10.77 -12.56
CA CYS A 178 11.33 -10.79 -14.02
C CYS A 178 12.53 -11.56 -14.60
N PRO A 179 12.33 -12.66 -15.36
CA PRO A 179 13.42 -13.49 -15.89
C PRO A 179 14.18 -12.80 -17.04
N THR A 180 13.54 -11.89 -17.76
CA THR A 180 14.10 -11.23 -18.95
C THR A 180 14.58 -9.79 -18.68
N GLY A 181 14.46 -9.31 -17.44
CA GLY A 181 14.83 -7.93 -17.10
C GLY A 181 13.97 -6.85 -17.77
N THR A 182 12.79 -7.19 -18.29
CA THR A 182 11.86 -6.27 -18.98
C THR A 182 11.36 -5.11 -18.13
N LEU A 183 11.29 -5.29 -16.81
CA LEU A 183 10.68 -4.35 -15.89
C LEU A 183 11.74 -3.51 -15.16
N SER A 184 11.49 -2.21 -15.02
CA SER A 184 12.35 -1.32 -14.23
C SER A 184 11.52 -0.34 -13.39
N TYR A 185 12.03 0.04 -12.22
CA TYR A 185 11.33 0.94 -11.33
C TYR A 185 11.80 2.38 -11.56
N SER A 186 10.86 3.30 -11.78
CA SER A 186 11.16 4.69 -12.06
C SER A 186 10.28 5.63 -11.25
N THR A 187 10.87 6.75 -10.85
CA THR A 187 10.21 7.90 -10.24
C THR A 187 10.77 9.15 -10.91
N LYS A 188 10.15 10.31 -10.67
CA LYS A 188 10.63 11.60 -11.19
C LYS A 188 12.10 11.88 -10.84
N PHE A 189 12.59 11.38 -9.70
CA PHE A 189 13.91 11.71 -9.16
C PHE A 189 14.91 10.55 -9.18
N LEU A 190 14.44 9.30 -9.31
CA LEU A 190 15.27 8.10 -9.31
C LEU A 190 14.82 7.12 -10.39
N ASN A 191 15.77 6.62 -11.17
CA ASN A 191 15.55 5.58 -12.17
C ASN A 191 16.44 4.37 -11.85
N ILE A 192 15.83 3.27 -11.42
CA ILE A 192 16.54 2.05 -11.00
C ILE A 192 16.30 0.98 -12.07
N LYS A 193 17.32 0.72 -12.89
CA LYS A 193 17.37 -0.44 -13.79
C LYS A 193 17.97 -1.63 -13.04
N LYS A 194 17.32 -2.79 -13.13
CA LYS A 194 17.91 -4.06 -12.71
C LYS A 194 19.11 -4.32 -13.64
N LYS A 195 20.32 -4.38 -13.08
CA LYS A 195 21.54 -4.72 -13.82
C LYS A 195 21.62 -6.25 -13.85
N ASP A 196 21.77 -6.80 -15.06
CA ASP A 196 21.79 -8.24 -15.35
C ASP A 196 22.92 -8.96 -14.58
#